data_AF-A0A4V6D316-F1
#
_entry.id   AF-A0A4V6D316-F1
#
_cell.length_a   1.000
_cell.length_b   1.000
_cell.length_c   1.000
_cell.angle_alpha   90.00
_cell.angle_beta   90.00
_cell.angle_gamma   90.00
#
_symmetry.space_group_name_H-M   'P 1'
#
loop_
_entity.id
_entity.type
_entity.pdbx_description
1 polymer ?
#
loop_
_entity_poly.entity_id
_entity_poly.type
_entity_poly.pdbx_seq_one_letter_code
_entity_poly.pdbx_strand_id
1 'polypeptide(L)'
;MEAAANVAILVWNVRAGDFNLILHATDKNTSNINQRNIGRFRRLVDELHLNDVYLHGRRYTWSNERNEPIMAQLDRVMVSIVWQTRYPLALLQALSSRASDHCPLLLATNAKFSPKRRFHFEPWWPKLPGYLDTISHA
;
A
#
# COMPACT_ATOMS: atom_id res chain seq x y z
N MET A 1 -3.13 -27.39 -31.12
CA MET A 1 -1.85 -27.28 -30.37
C MET A 1 -1.83 -26.00 -29.53
N GLU A 2 -2.94 -25.66 -28.87
CA GLU A 2 -3.16 -24.31 -28.29
C GLU A 2 -3.76 -24.36 -26.87
N ALA A 3 -4.01 -25.55 -26.33
CA ALA A 3 -4.51 -25.72 -24.97
C ALA A 3 -3.38 -25.69 -23.92
N ALA A 4 -2.17 -26.14 -24.27
CA ALA A 4 -1.05 -26.23 -23.32
C ALA A 4 -0.47 -24.85 -22.93
N ALA A 5 -0.49 -23.87 -23.85
CA ALA A 5 -0.08 -22.49 -23.56
C ALA A 5 -1.02 -21.81 -22.54
N ASN A 6 -2.34 -22.09 -22.64
CA ASN A 6 -3.34 -21.52 -21.75
C ASN A 6 -3.34 -22.12 -20.34
N VAL A 7 -2.89 -23.37 -20.19
CA VAL A 7 -2.76 -24.00 -18.86
C VAL A 7 -1.52 -23.47 -18.10
N ALA A 8 -0.45 -23.09 -18.81
CA ALA A 8 0.73 -22.47 -18.21
C ALA A 8 0.52 -20.98 -17.84
N ILE A 9 -0.33 -20.25 -18.57
CA ILE A 9 -0.65 -18.82 -18.31
C ILE A 9 -1.63 -18.63 -17.14
N LEU A 10 -2.28 -19.70 -16.65
CA LEU A 10 -3.18 -19.63 -15.49
C LEU A 10 -2.45 -19.48 -14.13
N VAL A 11 -1.13 -19.40 -14.14
CA VAL A 11 -0.25 -19.55 -12.97
C VAL A 11 0.05 -18.16 -12.37
N TRP A 12 -0.88 -17.70 -11.51
CA TRP A 12 -0.72 -16.68 -10.45
C TRP A 12 -0.56 -15.21 -10.83
N ASN A 13 -1.67 -14.59 -11.22
CA ASN A 13 -1.78 -13.14 -11.39
C ASN A 13 -1.63 -12.31 -10.10
N VAL A 14 -1.62 -12.95 -8.92
CA VAL A 14 -1.46 -12.33 -7.59
C VAL A 14 -0.56 -13.20 -6.73
N ARG A 15 0.40 -12.58 -6.04
CA ARG A 15 1.20 -13.15 -4.94
C ARG A 15 0.97 -12.33 -3.69
N ALA A 16 0.49 -12.94 -2.63
CA ALA A 16 0.23 -12.25 -1.38
C ALA A 16 0.74 -13.07 -0.20
N GLY A 17 1.27 -12.39 0.81
CA GLY A 17 1.70 -13.03 2.06
C GLY A 17 2.84 -12.28 2.73
N ASP A 18 3.37 -12.91 3.78
CA ASP A 18 4.57 -12.48 4.48
C ASP A 18 5.82 -12.99 3.74
N PHE A 19 6.60 -12.05 3.20
CA PHE A 19 7.85 -12.37 2.49
C PHE A 19 9.06 -12.39 3.42
N ASN A 20 8.94 -11.88 4.65
CA ASN A 20 10.06 -11.61 5.56
C ASN A 20 11.22 -10.81 4.92
N LEU A 21 10.92 -10.03 3.87
CA LEU A 21 11.87 -9.26 3.09
C LEU A 21 11.31 -7.87 2.82
N ILE A 22 12.17 -6.86 2.91
CA ILE A 22 11.84 -5.47 2.57
C ILE A 22 12.21 -5.16 1.11
N LEU A 23 11.35 -4.41 0.42
CA LEU A 23 11.56 -4.01 -0.98
C LEU A 23 12.34 -2.70 -1.08
N HIS A 24 12.20 -1.80 -0.11
CA HIS A 24 12.92 -0.54 -0.02
C HIS A 24 13.54 -0.34 1.37
N ALA A 25 14.61 0.46 1.44
CA ALA A 25 15.19 0.86 2.72
C ALA A 25 14.17 1.56 3.63
N THR A 26 13.24 2.29 3.01
CA THR A 26 12.10 2.97 3.66
C THR A 26 11.08 2.02 4.27
N ASP A 27 11.12 0.74 3.94
CA ASP A 27 10.16 -0.25 4.42
C ASP A 27 10.56 -0.80 5.79
N LYS A 28 11.62 -0.25 6.39
CA LYS A 28 11.99 -0.43 7.79
C LYS A 28 12.20 0.94 8.42
N ASN A 29 11.85 1.09 9.69
CA ASN A 29 12.04 2.36 10.42
C ASN A 29 13.48 2.59 10.92
N THR A 30 14.39 1.63 10.73
CA THR A 30 15.80 1.70 11.15
C THR A 30 16.74 1.59 9.95
N SER A 31 17.95 2.15 10.06
CA SER A 31 19.00 2.03 9.05
C SER A 31 19.70 0.67 9.00
N ASN A 32 19.48 -0.22 9.98
CA ASN A 32 20.04 -1.57 9.96
C ASN A 32 19.28 -2.47 8.96
N ILE A 33 19.75 -2.48 7.72
CA ILE A 33 19.13 -3.19 6.58
C ILE A 33 20.18 -4.00 5.79
N ASN A 34 19.74 -5.12 5.21
CA ASN A 34 20.57 -5.94 4.34
C ASN A 34 20.33 -5.56 2.86
N GLN A 35 21.17 -4.65 2.34
CA GLN A 35 21.09 -4.16 0.96
C GLN A 35 21.17 -5.28 -0.09
N ARG A 36 21.94 -6.35 0.19
CA ARG A 36 22.08 -7.49 -0.72
C ARG A 36 20.75 -8.25 -0.84
N ASN A 37 20.05 -8.47 0.27
CA ASN A 37 18.74 -9.14 0.26
C ASN A 37 17.68 -8.27 -0.40
N ILE A 38 17.67 -6.95 -0.16
CA ILE A 38 16.79 -6.01 -0.88
C ILE A 38 17.00 -6.13 -2.38
N GLY A 39 18.26 -6.08 -2.84
CA GLY A 39 18.58 -6.20 -4.26
C GLY A 39 18.20 -7.55 -4.87
N ARG A 40 18.35 -8.66 -4.12
CA ARG A 40 17.90 -9.99 -4.55
C ARG A 40 16.38 -10.06 -4.67
N PHE A 41 15.66 -9.51 -3.71
CA PHE A 41 14.20 -9.53 -3.71
C PHE A 41 13.63 -8.68 -4.84
N ARG A 42 14.18 -7.48 -5.09
CA ARG A 42 13.80 -6.66 -6.25
C ARG A 42 14.00 -7.38 -7.57
N ARG A 43 15.17 -8.00 -7.78
CA ARG A 43 15.42 -8.79 -9.00
C ARG A 43 14.41 -9.92 -9.17
N LEU A 44 14.06 -10.64 -8.11
CA LEU A 44 13.03 -11.67 -8.16
C LEU A 44 11.66 -11.09 -8.57
N VAL A 45 11.27 -9.96 -7.99
CA VAL A 45 10.00 -9.27 -8.34
C VAL A 45 10.00 -8.85 -9.81
N ASP A 46 11.12 -8.30 -10.29
CA ASP A 46 11.31 -7.87 -11.68
C ASP A 46 11.29 -9.07 -12.66
N GLU A 47 12.00 -10.16 -12.33
CA GLU A 47 12.05 -11.41 -13.11
C GLU A 47 10.67 -12.07 -13.22
N LEU A 48 9.83 -11.92 -12.21
CA LEU A 48 8.46 -12.44 -12.20
C LEU A 48 7.44 -11.46 -12.82
N HIS A 49 7.89 -10.28 -13.27
CA HIS A 49 7.04 -9.22 -13.82
C HIS A 49 5.86 -8.84 -12.91
N LEU A 50 6.14 -8.74 -11.61
CA LEU A 50 5.16 -8.39 -10.59
C LEU A 50 5.30 -6.93 -10.15
N ASN A 51 4.18 -6.29 -9.87
CA ASN A 51 4.11 -4.95 -9.31
C ASN A 51 3.65 -5.02 -7.85
N ASP A 52 4.33 -4.33 -6.94
CA ASP A 52 3.90 -4.19 -5.55
C ASP A 52 2.69 -3.25 -5.46
N VAL A 53 1.59 -3.72 -4.89
CA VAL A 53 0.38 -2.91 -4.71
C VAL A 53 0.59 -1.95 -3.54
N TYR A 54 0.38 -0.66 -3.79
CA TYR A 54 0.58 0.36 -2.77
C TYR A 54 -0.33 0.15 -1.55
N LEU A 55 0.27 0.12 -0.36
CA LEU A 55 -0.43 -0.03 0.90
C LEU A 55 -0.95 1.33 1.40
N HIS A 56 -2.26 1.48 1.48
CA HIS A 56 -2.89 2.70 1.99
C HIS A 56 -3.06 2.68 3.52
N GLY A 57 -2.90 3.87 4.12
CA GLY A 57 -3.24 4.16 5.52
C GLY A 57 -2.15 3.81 6.54
N ARG A 58 -1.40 2.73 6.33
CA ARG A 58 -0.23 2.36 7.15
C ARG A 58 1.00 2.14 6.26
N ARG A 59 2.17 2.35 6.84
CA ARG A 59 3.46 2.12 6.17
C ARG A 59 4.08 0.76 6.49
N TYR A 60 3.85 0.24 7.69
CA TYR A 60 4.45 -1.00 8.17
C TYR A 60 3.38 -2.04 8.44
N THR A 61 3.74 -3.31 8.24
CA THR A 61 2.85 -4.45 8.48
C THR A 61 3.26 -5.30 9.67
N TRP A 62 4.50 -5.16 10.13
CA TRP A 62 5.05 -5.87 11.26
C TRP A 62 5.70 -4.92 12.28
N SER A 63 5.63 -5.28 13.57
CA SER A 63 6.36 -4.63 14.65
C SER A 63 6.89 -5.65 15.67
N ASN A 64 8.06 -5.43 16.23
CA ASN A 64 8.55 -6.26 17.34
C ASN A 64 7.85 -6.02 18.70
N GLU A 65 6.83 -5.15 18.75
CA GLU A 65 5.98 -4.84 19.92
C GLU A 65 6.73 -4.36 21.18
N ARG A 66 7.91 -3.76 21.01
CA ARG A 66 8.68 -3.16 22.12
C ARG A 66 8.32 -1.68 22.32
N ASN A 67 8.74 -1.10 23.45
CA ASN A 67 8.55 0.32 23.78
C ASN A 67 9.07 1.27 22.68
N GLU A 68 10.25 0.96 22.14
CA GLU A 68 10.80 1.59 20.94
C GLU A 68 10.73 0.56 19.80
N PRO A 69 9.60 0.50 19.08
CA PRO A 69 9.35 -0.61 18.18
C PRO A 69 10.22 -0.51 16.92
N ILE A 70 10.82 -1.63 16.54
CA ILE A 70 11.27 -1.82 15.16
C ILE A 70 10.04 -2.20 14.36
N MET A 71 9.85 -1.54 13.23
CA MET A 71 8.72 -1.75 12.34
C MET A 71 9.21 -2.00 10.92
N ALA A 72 8.53 -2.90 10.21
CA ALA A 72 8.85 -3.23 8.83
C ALA A 72 7.59 -3.54 8.00
N GLN A 73 7.65 -3.32 6.69
CA GLN A 73 6.65 -3.80 5.74
C GLN A 73 7.12 -5.13 5.15
N LEU A 74 6.63 -6.23 5.71
CA LEU A 74 7.01 -7.60 5.36
C LEU A 74 5.91 -8.32 4.57
N ASP A 75 4.66 -7.94 4.82
CA ASP A 75 3.47 -8.45 4.16
C ASP A 75 3.18 -7.61 2.91
N ARG A 76 3.00 -8.27 1.77
CA ARG A 76 2.77 -7.58 0.49
C ARG A 76 1.73 -8.29 -0.33
N VAL A 77 1.12 -7.54 -1.24
CA VAL A 77 0.35 -8.07 -2.35
C VAL A 77 0.99 -7.57 -3.64
N MET A 78 1.50 -8.50 -4.43
CA MET A 78 2.14 -8.24 -5.71
C MET A 78 1.29 -8.81 -6.83
N VAL A 79 1.14 -8.08 -7.92
CA VAL A 79 0.20 -8.41 -8.99
C VAL A 79 0.85 -8.28 -10.36
N SER A 80 0.41 -9.09 -11.32
CA SER A 80 0.82 -8.91 -12.71
C SER A 80 0.18 -7.66 -13.32
N ILE A 81 0.77 -7.16 -14.41
CA ILE A 81 0.18 -6.04 -15.18
C ILE A 81 -1.22 -6.36 -15.72
N VAL A 82 -1.46 -7.63 -16.08
CA VAL A 82 -2.75 -8.11 -16.57
C VAL A 82 -3.80 -8.02 -15.45
N TRP A 83 -3.43 -8.39 -14.22
CA TRP A 83 -4.32 -8.24 -13.07
C TRP A 83 -4.62 -6.77 -12.76
N GLN A 84 -3.60 -5.92 -12.76
CA GLN A 84 -3.74 -4.49 -12.47
C GLN A 84 -4.68 -3.81 -13.49
N THR A 85 -4.54 -4.16 -14.77
CA THR A 85 -5.44 -3.67 -15.83
C THR A 85 -6.88 -4.13 -15.64
N ARG A 86 -7.08 -5.35 -15.11
CA ARG A 86 -8.41 -5.91 -14.83
C ARG A 86 -9.08 -5.28 -13.61
N TYR A 87 -8.31 -4.87 -12.61
CA TYR A 87 -8.80 -4.27 -11.36
C TYR A 87 -8.17 -2.90 -11.12
N PRO A 88 -8.47 -1.89 -11.97
CA PRO A 88 -7.83 -0.57 -11.89
C PRO A 88 -8.24 0.21 -10.63
N LEU A 89 -9.32 -0.19 -9.97
CA LEU A 89 -9.82 0.39 -8.71
C LEU A 89 -9.44 -0.48 -7.50
N ALA A 90 -8.40 -1.31 -7.64
CA ALA A 90 -7.89 -2.09 -6.52
C ALA A 90 -7.28 -1.16 -5.44
N LEU A 91 -7.62 -1.43 -4.19
CA LEU A 91 -7.13 -0.72 -3.02
C LEU A 91 -6.64 -1.74 -1.99
N LEU A 92 -5.38 -1.62 -1.60
CA LEU A 92 -4.80 -2.40 -0.52
C LEU A 92 -4.76 -1.56 0.75
N GLN A 93 -5.27 -2.10 1.86
CA GLN A 93 -5.26 -1.44 3.16
C GLN A 93 -4.79 -2.40 4.25
N ALA A 94 -4.09 -1.85 5.25
CA ALA A 94 -3.76 -2.58 6.46
C ALA A 94 -4.89 -2.45 7.49
N LEU A 95 -5.34 -3.57 8.04
CA LEU A 95 -6.30 -3.62 9.12
C LEU A 95 -5.59 -3.54 10.48
N SER A 96 -6.29 -3.09 11.52
CA SER A 96 -5.76 -3.15 12.88
C SER A 96 -5.71 -4.58 13.39
N SER A 97 -4.57 -5.00 13.92
CA SER A 97 -4.41 -6.22 14.72
C SER A 97 -4.18 -5.85 16.18
N ARG A 98 -4.76 -6.61 17.11
CA ARG A 98 -4.46 -6.53 18.56
C ARG A 98 -3.76 -7.79 19.09
N ALA A 99 -3.66 -8.83 18.28
CA ALA A 99 -3.28 -10.18 18.72
C ALA A 99 -2.10 -10.76 17.92
N SER A 100 -1.50 -9.97 17.04
CA SER A 100 -0.33 -10.35 16.26
C SER A 100 0.52 -9.11 16.03
N ASP A 101 1.83 -9.35 16.04
CA ASP A 101 2.88 -8.46 15.58
C ASP A 101 2.74 -8.08 14.11
N HIS A 102 1.97 -8.86 13.32
CA HIS A 102 1.55 -8.55 11.96
C HIS A 102 0.17 -7.89 11.89
N CYS A 103 -0.04 -7.09 10.85
CA CYS A 103 -1.34 -6.52 10.48
C CYS A 103 -1.94 -7.23 9.26
N PRO A 104 -3.21 -7.67 9.33
CA PRO A 104 -3.87 -8.26 8.17
C PRO A 104 -4.01 -7.26 7.02
N LEU A 105 -3.82 -7.74 5.79
CA LEU A 105 -4.00 -6.94 4.59
C LEU A 105 -5.36 -7.22 3.93
N LEU A 106 -6.08 -6.16 3.58
CA LEU A 106 -7.35 -6.21 2.84
C LEU A 106 -7.14 -5.63 1.43
N LEU A 107 -7.30 -6.48 0.42
CA LEU A 107 -7.32 -6.08 -0.99
C LEU A 107 -8.76 -5.99 -1.49
N ALA A 108 -9.27 -4.77 -1.66
CA ALA A 108 -10.56 -4.52 -2.30
C ALA A 108 -10.34 -4.29 -3.80
N THR A 109 -10.95 -5.09 -4.67
CA THR A 109 -10.76 -5.01 -6.13
C THR A 109 -11.63 -3.97 -6.84
N ASN A 110 -12.61 -3.40 -6.13
CA ASN A 110 -13.53 -2.39 -6.63
C ASN A 110 -13.78 -1.34 -5.55
N ALA A 111 -12.72 -0.72 -5.05
CA ALA A 111 -12.82 0.32 -4.05
C ALA A 111 -13.40 1.58 -4.72
N LYS A 112 -14.71 1.78 -4.54
CA LYS A 112 -15.36 3.02 -4.96
C LYS A 112 -14.87 4.16 -4.06
N PHE A 113 -13.87 4.91 -4.52
CA PHE A 113 -13.45 6.13 -3.85
C PHE A 113 -14.45 7.23 -4.17
N SER A 114 -15.37 7.49 -3.23
CA SER A 114 -16.15 8.73 -3.22
C SER A 114 -15.48 9.68 -2.22
N PRO A 115 -14.63 10.62 -2.66
CA PRO A 115 -14.08 11.59 -1.75
C PRO A 115 -15.25 12.38 -1.16
N LYS A 116 -15.48 12.23 0.15
CA LYS A 116 -16.37 13.15 0.85
C LYS A 116 -15.80 14.55 0.63
N ARG A 117 -16.60 15.45 0.05
CA ARG A 117 -16.21 16.87 -0.08
C ARG A 117 -15.83 17.36 1.31
N ARG A 118 -14.56 17.73 1.49
CA ARG A 118 -14.09 18.35 2.72
C ARG A 118 -14.28 19.85 2.59
N PHE A 119 -14.72 20.48 3.66
CA PHE A 119 -14.60 21.93 3.76
C PHE A 119 -13.11 22.24 3.86
N HIS A 120 -12.59 23.00 2.90
CA HIS A 120 -11.26 23.58 2.97
C HIS A 120 -11.42 25.00 3.51
N PHE A 121 -10.58 25.38 4.47
CA PHE A 121 -10.50 26.75 4.95
C PHE A 121 -9.07 27.23 4.77
N GLU A 122 -8.88 28.24 3.94
CA GLU A 122 -7.55 28.78 3.74
C GLU A 122 -7.23 29.83 4.82
N PRO A 123 -6.05 29.79 5.47
CA PRO A 123 -5.71 30.72 6.56
C PRO A 123 -5.72 32.22 6.21
N TRP A 124 -5.77 32.56 4.93
CA TRP A 124 -5.82 33.94 4.45
C TRP A 124 -7.24 34.46 4.20
N TRP A 125 -8.27 33.59 4.22
CA TRP A 125 -9.66 34.04 4.07
C TRP A 125 -10.09 35.08 5.11
N PRO A 126 -9.72 34.99 6.40
CA PRO A 126 -9.99 36.05 7.38
C PRO A 126 -9.38 37.40 7.05
N LYS A 127 -8.37 37.43 6.18
CA LYS A 127 -7.65 38.65 5.78
C LYS A 127 -8.29 39.34 4.58
N LEU A 128 -9.29 38.74 3.95
CA LEU A 128 -9.99 39.35 2.81
C LEU A 128 -10.90 40.49 3.30
N PRO A 129 -10.89 41.65 2.64
CA PRO A 129 -11.87 42.71 2.91
C PRO A 129 -13.30 42.17 2.80
N GLY A 130 -14.14 42.47 3.78
CA GLY A 130 -15.54 42.01 3.82
C GLY A 130 -15.75 40.56 4.28
N TYR A 131 -14.71 39.86 4.76
CA TYR A 131 -14.85 38.50 5.32
C TYR A 131 -15.83 38.45 6.49
N LEU A 132 -15.68 39.36 7.46
CA LEU A 132 -16.55 39.43 8.64
C LEU A 132 -17.99 39.79 8.24
N ASP A 133 -18.16 40.71 7.30
CA ASP A 133 -19.48 41.08 6.77
C ASP A 133 -20.14 39.88 6.12
N THR A 134 -19.42 39.15 5.26
CA THR A 134 -19.93 37.96 4.57
C THR A 134 -20.37 36.86 5.54
N ILE A 135 -19.63 36.66 6.64
CA ILE A 135 -20.00 35.67 7.67
C ILE A 135 -21.18 36.12 8.51
N SER A 136 -21.29 37.42 8.80
CA SER A 136 -22.43 37.94 9.59
C SER A 136 -23.78 37.84 8.88
N HIS A 137 -23.78 37.64 7.55
CA HIS A 137 -24.97 37.47 6.72
C HIS A 137 -25.19 36.02 6.25
N ALA A 138 -24.36 35.07 6.71
CA ALA A 138 -24.47 33.64 6.41
C ALA A 138 -25.27 32.91 7.49
#